data_AF-A0A955BGZ3-F1
#
_entry.id   AF-A0A955BGZ3-F1
#
_cell.length_a   1.000
_cell.length_b   1.000
_cell.length_c   1.000
_cell.angle_alpha   90.00
_cell.angle_beta   90.00
_cell.angle_gamma   90.00
#
_symmetry.space_group_name_H-M   'P 1'
#
loop_
_entity.id
_entity.type
_entity.pdbx_description
1 polymer ?
#
loop_
_entity_poly.entity_id
_entity_poly.type
_entity_poly.pdbx_seq_one_letter_code
_entity_poly.pdbx_strand_id
1 'polypeptide(L)'
;GLEHHESARIDRQLAGRAGRQGDRGSCQFFASADDPLLRVHAPRLCDRLRRAAGRTGEATLPLAGPIARLQTRLEAAALEARRGLREREAFDEQLLHHAFGE
;
A
#
# COMPACT_ATOMS: atom_id res chain seq x y z
N GLY A 1 -7.49 1.96 11.32
CA GLY A 1 -6.05 1.83 11.04
C GLY A 1 -5.36 3.12 11.44
N LEU A 2 -4.13 3.04 11.95
CA LEU A 2 -3.32 4.22 12.24
C LEU A 2 -2.52 4.70 11.02
N GLU A 3 -2.22 3.77 10.11
CA GLU A 3 -1.53 4.01 8.85
C GLU A 3 -2.22 3.21 7.74
N HIS A 4 -1.89 3.54 6.50
CA HIS A 4 -2.28 2.77 5.32
C HIS A 4 -1.16 1.83 4.87
N HIS A 5 -1.55 0.64 4.41
CA HIS A 5 -0.61 -0.30 3.83
C HIS A 5 -0.35 0.03 2.35
N GLU A 6 0.73 -0.51 1.78
CA GLU A 6 1.02 -0.38 0.34
C GLU A 6 -0.06 -0.99 -0.55
N SER A 7 -0.79 -1.99 -0.02
CA SER A 7 -1.90 -2.64 -0.70
C SER A 7 -3.24 -2.35 -0.04
N ALA A 8 -4.20 -1.94 -0.87
CA ALA A 8 -5.58 -1.69 -0.44
C ALA A 8 -6.25 -2.98 0.07
N ARG A 9 -5.78 -4.16 -0.36
CA ARG A 9 -6.27 -5.45 0.14
C ARG A 9 -6.05 -5.60 1.64
N ILE A 10 -4.89 -5.20 2.16
CA ILE A 10 -4.54 -5.36 3.58
C ILE A 10 -5.38 -4.40 4.43
N ASP A 11 -5.57 -3.16 3.97
CA ASP A 11 -6.47 -2.21 4.62
C ASP A 11 -7.92 -2.74 4.67
N ARG A 12 -8.41 -3.31 3.57
CA ARG A 12 -9.76 -3.92 3.53
C ARG A 12 -9.88 -5.14 4.43
N GLN A 13 -8.81 -5.91 4.63
CA GLN A 13 -8.80 -7.02 5.59
C GLN A 13 -8.94 -6.52 7.02
N LEU A 14 -8.27 -5.41 7.37
CA LEU A 14 -8.47 -4.78 8.67
C LEU A 14 -9.91 -4.29 8.83
N ALA A 15 -10.45 -3.60 7.82
CA ALA A 15 -11.82 -3.11 7.82
C ALA A 15 -12.85 -4.25 7.96
N GLY A 16 -12.63 -5.37 7.26
CA GLY A 16 -13.49 -6.55 7.31
C GLY A 16 -13.51 -7.30 8.65
N ARG A 17 -12.68 -6.90 9.62
CA ARG A 17 -12.79 -7.40 11.01
C ARG A 17 -13.93 -6.74 11.78
N ALA A 18 -14.40 -5.58 11.34
CA ALA A 18 -15.54 -4.89 11.94
C ALA A 18 -16.85 -5.33 11.25
N GLY A 19 -17.85 -5.73 12.03
CA GLY A 19 -19.19 -6.07 11.52
C GLY A 19 -19.28 -7.42 10.81
N ARG A 20 -19.26 -8.53 11.56
CA ARG A 20 -19.41 -9.90 11.02
C ARG A 20 -20.89 -10.31 11.04
N GLN A 21 -21.31 -11.21 10.14
CA GLN A 21 -22.68 -11.78 10.14
C GLN A 21 -23.82 -10.74 10.09
N GLY A 22 -23.57 -9.57 9.49
CA GLY A 22 -24.55 -8.48 9.43
C GLY A 22 -24.55 -7.55 10.64
N ASP A 23 -23.64 -7.76 11.60
CA ASP A 23 -23.44 -6.84 12.71
C ASP A 23 -23.02 -5.46 12.20
N ARG A 24 -23.52 -4.41 12.86
CA ARG A 24 -23.06 -3.05 12.60
C ARG A 24 -21.58 -2.94 12.98
N GLY A 25 -20.78 -2.39 12.09
CA GLY A 25 -19.37 -2.14 12.31
C GLY A 25 -18.94 -0.84 11.66
N SER A 26 -17.90 -0.22 12.22
CA SER A 26 -17.24 0.93 11.62
C SER A 26 -15.73 0.71 11.60
N CYS A 27 -15.08 1.28 10.59
CA CYS A 27 -13.64 1.30 10.49
C CYS A 27 -13.22 2.69 10.03
N GLN A 28 -12.31 3.31 10.77
CA GLN A 28 -11.73 4.61 10.41
C GLN A 28 -10.22 4.44 10.23
N PHE A 29 -9.69 5.16 9.25
CA PHE A 29 -8.25 5.25 9.03
C PHE A 29 -7.78 6.67 9.35
N PHE A 30 -6.70 6.74 10.10
CA PHE A 30 -5.91 7.93 10.31
C PHE A 30 -4.65 7.81 9.44
N ALA A 31 -4.07 8.94 9.07
CA ALA A 31 -2.84 9.02 8.31
C ALA A 31 -2.06 10.25 8.75
N SER A 32 -0.74 10.13 8.81
CA SER A 32 0.18 11.23 9.10
C SER A 32 1.05 11.56 7.89
N ALA A 33 1.46 12.83 7.79
CA ALA A 33 2.47 13.24 6.81
C ALA A 33 3.84 12.58 7.05
N ASP A 34 4.04 11.99 8.23
CA ASP A 34 5.25 11.29 8.60
C ASP A 34 5.16 9.77 8.42
N ASP A 35 4.00 9.25 8.01
CA ASP A 35 3.81 7.82 7.73
C ASP A 35 4.81 7.34 6.67
N PRO A 36 5.44 6.17 6.85
CA PRO A 36 6.43 5.65 5.90
C PRO A 36 5.91 5.59 4.46
N LEU A 37 4.68 5.11 4.27
CA LEU A 37 4.04 5.02 2.96
C LEU A 37 4.00 6.36 2.23
N LEU A 38 3.52 7.41 2.91
CA LEU A 38 3.36 8.72 2.31
C LEU A 38 4.70 9.42 2.15
N ARG A 39 5.58 9.31 3.14
CA ARG A 39 6.90 9.95 3.13
C ARG A 39 7.77 9.46 1.97
N VAL A 40 7.77 8.15 1.74
CA VAL A 40 8.59 7.53 0.67
C VAL A 40 7.95 7.72 -0.70
N HIS A 41 6.63 7.55 -0.81
CA HIS A 41 6.00 7.41 -2.12
C HIS A 41 5.12 8.59 -2.54
N ALA A 42 4.84 9.54 -1.65
CA ALA A 42 4.00 10.70 -1.91
C ALA A 42 4.44 11.96 -1.13
N PRO A 43 5.70 12.44 -1.28
CA PRO A 43 6.20 13.61 -0.55
C PRO A 43 5.34 14.87 -0.79
N ARG A 44 4.85 15.06 -2.02
CA ARG A 44 3.94 16.18 -2.35
C ARG A 44 2.61 16.14 -1.58
N LEU A 45 2.13 14.95 -1.24
CA LEU A 45 0.93 14.79 -0.41
C LEU A 45 1.26 15.13 1.05
N CYS A 46 2.43 14.72 1.54
CA CYS A 46 2.94 15.09 2.87
C CYS A 46 3.05 16.62 3.01
N ASP A 47 3.62 17.31 2.02
CA ASP A 47 3.73 18.78 2.04
C ASP A 47 2.36 19.48 2.02
N ARG A 48 1.37 18.85 1.38
CA ARG A 48 -0.01 19.34 1.38
C ARG A 48 -0.66 19.14 2.75
N LEU A 49 -0.47 17.97 3.35
CA LEU A 49 -0.94 17.65 4.70
C LEU A 49 -0.35 18.62 5.72
N ARG A 50 0.97 18.83 5.72
CA ARG A 50 1.66 19.75 6.63
C ARG A 50 1.19 21.20 6.49
N ARG A 51 0.91 21.65 5.26
CA ARG A 51 0.36 23.00 5.02
C ARG A 51 -1.09 23.14 5.45
N ALA A 52 -1.87 22.06 5.37
CA ALA A 52 -3.26 22.05 5.80
C ALA A 52 -3.43 21.82 7.31
N ALA A 53 -2.41 21.28 7.97
CA ALA A 53 -2.38 21.10 9.41
C ALA A 53 -2.47 22.47 10.08
N GLY A 54 -3.56 22.69 10.80
CA GLY A 54 -3.76 23.92 11.57
C GLY A 54 -2.84 23.98 12.78
N ARG A 55 -3.11 24.92 13.70
CA ARG A 55 -2.33 25.06 14.96
C ARG A 55 -2.38 23.81 15.85
N THR A 56 -3.37 22.95 15.66
CA THR A 56 -3.55 21.69 16.40
C THR A 56 -2.76 20.53 15.81
N GLY A 57 -2.15 20.69 14.63
CA GLY A 57 -1.49 19.60 13.90
C GLY A 57 -2.47 18.67 13.14
N GLU A 58 -3.78 18.91 13.25
CA GLU A 58 -4.80 18.11 12.58
C GLU A 58 -5.23 18.76 11.25
N ALA A 59 -5.54 17.92 10.26
CA ALA A 59 -6.06 18.35 8.97
C ALA A 59 -7.20 17.42 8.52
N THR A 60 -8.35 18.00 8.20
CA THR A 60 -9.46 17.27 7.58
C THR A 60 -9.40 17.46 6.07
N LEU A 61 -8.82 16.48 5.38
CA LEU A 61 -8.68 16.49 3.92
C LEU A 61 -9.24 15.19 3.29
N PRO A 62 -9.73 15.25 2.04
CA PRO A 62 -10.15 14.05 1.31
C PRO A 62 -8.95 13.22 0.85
N LEU A 63 -8.39 12.41 1.75
CA LEU A 63 -7.17 11.62 1.51
C LEU A 63 -7.41 10.27 0.85
N ALA A 64 -8.63 9.74 0.91
CA ALA A 64 -8.97 8.42 0.37
C ALA A 64 -8.63 8.28 -1.13
N GLY A 65 -8.95 9.29 -1.95
CA GLY A 65 -8.67 9.28 -3.38
C GLY A 65 -7.16 9.28 -3.71
N PRO A 66 -6.37 10.23 -3.17
CA PRO A 66 -4.91 10.22 -3.30
C PRO A 66 -4.24 8.93 -2.83
N ILE A 67 -4.64 8.40 -1.67
CA ILE A 67 -4.08 7.17 -1.11
C ILE A 67 -4.42 5.95 -1.97
N ALA A 68 -5.67 5.84 -2.44
CA ALA A 68 -6.07 4.75 -3.34
C ALA A 68 -5.22 4.72 -4.62
N ARG A 69 -4.99 5.88 -5.25
CA ARG A 69 -4.11 5.98 -6.43
C ARG A 69 -2.67 5.57 -6.12
N LEU A 70 -2.17 5.95 -4.95
CA LEU A 70 -0.85 5.55 -4.50
C LEU A 70 -0.74 4.03 -4.35
N GLN A 71 -1.71 3.41 -3.67
CA GLN A 71 -1.76 1.95 -3.48
C GLN A 71 -1.82 1.21 -4.82
N THR A 72 -2.66 1.65 -5.77
CA THR A 72 -2.71 1.05 -7.11
C THR A 72 -1.34 1.08 -7.80
N ARG A 73 -0.61 2.19 -7.69
CA ARG A 73 0.73 2.31 -8.27
C ARG A 73 1.74 1.37 -7.61
N LEU A 74 1.70 1.23 -6.29
CA LEU A 74 2.59 0.34 -5.54
C LEU A 74 2.27 -1.14 -5.80
N GLU A 75 0.99 -1.49 -5.87
CA GLU A 75 0.54 -2.84 -6.23
C GLU A 75 0.99 -3.21 -7.64
N ALA A 76 0.92 -2.29 -8.61
CA ALA A 76 1.42 -2.51 -9.97
C ALA A 76 2.95 -2.73 -9.99
N ALA A 77 3.71 -1.90 -9.28
CA ALA A 77 5.16 -2.06 -9.17
C ALA A 77 5.55 -3.39 -8.50
N ALA A 78 4.83 -3.79 -7.44
CA ALA A 78 5.04 -5.08 -6.78
C ALA A 78 4.70 -6.27 -7.70
N LEU A 79 3.66 -6.14 -8.52
CA LEU A 79 3.32 -7.15 -9.51
C LEU A 79 4.42 -7.31 -10.57
N GLU A 80 4.94 -6.19 -11.08
CA GLU A 80 6.03 -6.19 -12.05
C GLU A 80 7.32 -6.79 -11.49
N ALA A 81 7.71 -6.39 -10.28
CA ALA A 81 8.87 -6.96 -9.59
C ALA A 81 8.75 -8.49 -9.42
N ARG A 82 7.57 -8.99 -9.05
CA ARG A 82 7.31 -10.43 -8.92
C ARG A 82 7.37 -11.16 -10.25
N ARG A 83 6.92 -10.54 -11.36
CA ARG A 83 7.05 -11.12 -12.70
C ARG A 83 8.51 -11.27 -13.08
N GLY A 84 9.30 -10.20 -12.91
CA GLY A 84 10.73 -10.24 -13.21
C GLY A 84 11.49 -11.26 -12.37
N LEU A 85 11.15 -11.42 -11.09
CA LEU A 85 11.72 -12.49 -10.26
C LEU A 85 11.37 -13.88 -10.80
N ARG A 86 10.09 -14.12 -11.09
CA ARG A 86 9.62 -15.40 -11.62
C ARG A 86 10.26 -15.77 -12.96
N GLU A 87 10.47 -14.78 -13.83
CA GLU A 87 11.16 -14.99 -15.12
C GLU A 87 12.63 -15.36 -14.93
N ARG A 88 13.32 -14.72 -13.97
CA ARG A 88 14.70 -15.06 -13.60
C ARG A 88 14.79 -16.46 -13.02
N GLU A 89 13.92 -16.80 -12.07
CA GLU A 89 13.86 -18.14 -11.47
C GLU A 89 13.63 -19.22 -12.55
N ALA A 90 12.71 -18.98 -13.48
CA ALA A 90 12.44 -19.92 -14.58
C ALA A 90 13.65 -20.09 -15.51
N PHE A 91 14.40 -19.01 -15.79
CA PHE A 91 15.61 -19.09 -16.58
C PHE A 91 16.73 -19.84 -15.86
N ASP A 92 16.92 -19.58 -14.57
CA ASP A 92 17.91 -20.27 -13.74
C ASP A 92 17.59 -21.76 -13.64
N GLU A 93 16.31 -22.13 -13.49
CA GLU A 93 15.86 -23.53 -13.52
C GLU A 93 16.18 -24.21 -14.86
N GLN A 94 15.96 -23.52 -16.00
CA GLN A 94 16.31 -24.05 -17.32
C GLN A 94 17.83 -24.24 -17.49
N LEU A 95 18.63 -23.29 -17.01
CA LEU A 95 20.09 -23.40 -17.03
C LEU A 95 20.58 -24.58 -16.19
N LEU A 96 20.06 -24.73 -14.98
CA LEU A 96 20.39 -25.85 -14.10
C LEU A 96 19.97 -27.18 -14.72
N HIS A 97 18.78 -27.24 -15.33
CA HIS A 97 18.32 -28.43 -16.04
C HIS A 97 19.22 -28.77 -17.23
N HIS A 98 19.67 -27.79 -18.01
CA HIS A 98 20.60 -28.05 -19.12
C HIS A 98 22.01 -28.43 -18.66
N ALA A 99 22.48 -27.87 -17.54
CA ALA A 99 23.83 -28.11 -17.03
C ALA A 99 23.96 -29.42 -16.24
N PHE A 100 22.88 -29.88 -15.60
CA PHE A 100 22.90 -31.02 -14.66
C PHE A 100 21.81 -32.06 -14.91
N GLY A 101 20.90 -31.83 -15.85
CA GLY A 101 19.95 -32.85 -16.34
C GLY A 101 20.55 -33.58 -17.53
N GLU A 102 20.47 -34.92 -17.52
CA GLU A 102 20.83 -35.78 -18.65
C GLU A 102 20.03 -35.45 -19.93
#